data_AF-A0A661B4Q8-F1
#
_entry.id   AF-A0A661B4Q8-F1
#
_cell.length_a   1.000
_cell.length_b   1.000
_cell.length_c   1.000
_cell.angle_alpha   90.00
_cell.angle_beta   90.00
_cell.angle_gamma   90.00
#
_symmetry.space_group_name_H-M   'P 1'
#
loop_
_entity.id
_entity.type
_entity.pdbx_description
1 polymer ?
#
loop_
_entity_poly.entity_id
_entity_poly.type
_entity_poly.pdbx_seq_one_letter_code
_entity_poly.pdbx_strand_id
1 'polypeptide(L)'
;MSGYWVSNDGGNEGVFVATNGNVGIGTSSPADKLDVSGNIRITGSNYLFFPTIVDVSGTGGGNIRIGGTDATGMHIDDNEIQTFSDGLHLQLDSGQFVRTYNNTYLATAGGNVGIGTTSPSYKLDVSGTGRFTGALTIGAYTLPNTDGTSGYVLKTDGAGNVSWQVDGGASASPGGANGAVQFNNSGSFGGSNNLHWDNTNSRLGIGTTGPTEKLDVEGNIEMNSNRIKNVATPTTGASAVGDAVSTTYMNGKIKSEATSGWKIYRPYHP
;
A
#
# COMPACT_ATOMS: atom_id res chain seq x y z
N MET A 1 -80.85 -19.73 -19.44
CA MET A 1 -81.09 -19.89 -17.99
C MET A 1 -79.92 -19.24 -17.28
N SER A 2 -80.18 -18.26 -16.43
CA SER A 2 -79.19 -17.51 -15.65
C SER A 2 -78.54 -18.41 -14.60
N GLY A 3 -77.28 -18.16 -14.23
CA GLY A 3 -76.60 -18.91 -13.17
C GLY A 3 -77.33 -18.84 -11.83
N TYR A 4 -77.12 -19.84 -10.98
CA TYR A 4 -77.77 -19.92 -9.66
C TYR A 4 -76.82 -19.40 -8.59
N TRP A 5 -77.35 -18.54 -7.71
CA TRP A 5 -76.68 -18.16 -6.48
C TRP A 5 -76.96 -19.20 -5.41
N VAL A 6 -75.91 -19.60 -4.69
CA VAL A 6 -76.00 -20.28 -3.41
C VAL A 6 -75.61 -19.26 -2.34
N SER A 7 -76.62 -18.63 -1.75
CA SER A 7 -76.50 -17.67 -0.65
C SER A 7 -77.61 -17.94 0.38
N ASN A 8 -77.34 -17.64 1.66
CA ASN A 8 -78.28 -17.88 2.75
C ASN A 8 -79.34 -16.77 2.89
N ASP A 9 -79.07 -15.60 2.32
CA ASP A 9 -79.94 -14.42 2.34
C ASP A 9 -80.56 -14.11 0.97
N GLY A 10 -80.24 -14.88 -0.07
CA GLY A 10 -80.70 -14.65 -1.44
C GLY A 10 -80.01 -13.49 -2.15
N GLY A 11 -78.95 -12.92 -1.57
CA GLY A 11 -78.15 -11.85 -2.15
C GLY A 11 -77.12 -12.32 -3.18
N ASN A 12 -76.46 -11.35 -3.84
CA ASN A 12 -75.45 -11.54 -4.89
C ASN A 12 -74.01 -11.61 -4.35
N GLU A 13 -73.83 -12.07 -3.11
CA GLU A 13 -72.54 -12.09 -2.41
C GLU A 13 -72.03 -13.53 -2.15
N GLY A 14 -72.83 -14.54 -2.48
CA GLY A 14 -72.52 -15.96 -2.22
C GLY A 14 -71.70 -16.65 -3.33
N VAL A 15 -71.96 -17.94 -3.54
CA VAL A 15 -71.37 -18.70 -4.65
C VAL A 15 -72.25 -18.58 -5.89
N PHE A 16 -71.69 -18.13 -7.00
CA PHE A 16 -72.34 -18.09 -8.30
C PHE A 16 -71.71 -19.13 -9.22
N VAL A 17 -72.51 -20.00 -9.83
CA VAL A 17 -72.01 -20.91 -10.87
C VAL A 17 -72.52 -20.45 -12.22
N ALA A 18 -71.60 -19.98 -13.06
CA ALA A 18 -71.87 -19.54 -14.42
C ALA A 18 -72.18 -20.73 -15.34
N THR A 19 -72.90 -20.49 -16.43
CA THR A 19 -73.29 -21.54 -17.38
C THR A 19 -72.11 -22.17 -18.12
N ASN A 20 -70.95 -21.50 -18.15
CA ASN A 20 -69.69 -22.02 -18.68
C ASN A 20 -68.88 -22.83 -17.63
N GLY A 21 -69.45 -23.05 -16.45
CA GLY A 21 -68.85 -23.80 -15.35
C GLY A 21 -67.83 -23.02 -14.51
N ASN A 22 -67.70 -21.71 -14.71
CA ASN A 22 -66.88 -20.87 -13.84
C ASN A 22 -67.63 -20.61 -12.51
N VAL A 23 -66.87 -20.51 -11.42
CA VAL A 23 -67.41 -20.24 -10.09
C VAL A 23 -66.99 -18.84 -9.65
N GLY A 24 -67.97 -17.98 -9.37
CA GLY A 24 -67.77 -16.69 -8.70
C GLY A 24 -68.06 -16.80 -7.20
N ILE A 25 -67.28 -16.13 -6.36
CA ILE A 25 -67.62 -15.88 -4.95
C ILE A 25 -67.64 -14.37 -4.76
N GLY A 26 -68.81 -13.82 -4.43
CA GLY A 26 -69.00 -12.36 -4.36
C GLY A 26 -69.01 -11.64 -5.72
N THR A 27 -69.08 -12.38 -6.84
CA THR A 27 -69.20 -11.83 -8.21
C THR A 27 -70.13 -12.69 -9.07
N SER A 28 -70.96 -12.05 -9.90
CA SER A 28 -71.85 -12.72 -10.88
C SER A 28 -71.22 -12.86 -12.27
N SER A 29 -70.03 -12.29 -12.48
CA SER A 29 -69.37 -12.27 -13.78
C SER A 29 -67.94 -12.80 -13.64
N PRO A 30 -67.75 -14.09 -13.25
CA PRO A 30 -66.42 -14.64 -13.02
C PRO A 30 -65.59 -14.65 -14.31
N ALA A 31 -64.46 -13.95 -14.30
CA ALA A 31 -63.55 -13.87 -15.45
C ALA A 31 -62.72 -15.15 -15.61
N ASP A 32 -62.46 -15.86 -14.51
CA ASP A 32 -61.68 -17.10 -14.45
C ASP A 32 -62.50 -18.28 -13.92
N LYS A 33 -61.89 -19.48 -13.95
CA LYS A 33 -62.54 -20.72 -13.46
C LYS A 33 -63.01 -20.62 -12.01
N LEU A 34 -62.24 -19.92 -11.18
CA LEU A 34 -62.64 -19.49 -9.85
C LEU A 34 -62.29 -18.02 -9.72
N ASP A 35 -63.29 -17.17 -9.52
CA ASP A 35 -63.14 -15.72 -9.35
C ASP A 35 -63.72 -15.32 -7.99
N VAL A 36 -62.90 -14.77 -7.10
CA VAL A 36 -63.30 -14.39 -5.75
C VAL A 36 -63.14 -12.89 -5.62
N SER A 37 -64.27 -12.19 -5.50
CA SER A 37 -64.29 -10.76 -5.16
C SER A 37 -64.06 -10.56 -3.66
N GLY A 38 -62.86 -10.90 -3.19
CA GLY A 38 -62.48 -10.84 -1.78
C GLY A 38 -61.25 -11.68 -1.44
N ASN A 39 -61.01 -11.91 -0.15
CA ASN A 39 -59.88 -12.70 0.34
C ASN A 39 -60.19 -14.19 0.37
N ILE A 40 -59.23 -15.03 -0.04
CA ILE A 40 -59.29 -16.49 0.14
C ILE A 40 -58.50 -16.88 1.38
N ARG A 41 -59.16 -17.53 2.36
CA ARG A 41 -58.50 -18.12 3.54
C ARG A 41 -58.42 -19.64 3.39
N ILE A 42 -57.21 -20.17 3.36
CA ILE A 42 -56.95 -21.62 3.39
C ILE A 42 -56.47 -21.98 4.81
N THR A 43 -57.12 -22.95 5.45
CA THR A 43 -56.79 -23.39 6.82
C THR A 43 -56.24 -24.83 6.82
N GLY A 44 -55.55 -25.20 7.91
CA GLY A 44 -54.85 -26.50 8.00
C GLY A 44 -53.53 -26.51 7.23
N SER A 45 -52.95 -27.70 7.05
CA SER A 45 -51.70 -27.91 6.28
C SER A 45 -51.96 -28.00 4.77
N ASN A 46 -52.67 -27.03 4.22
CA ASN A 46 -53.03 -26.96 2.80
C ASN A 46 -52.30 -25.80 2.11
N TYR A 47 -52.06 -25.91 0.81
CA TYR A 47 -51.41 -24.86 0.01
C TYR A 47 -52.27 -24.51 -1.22
N LEU A 48 -52.18 -23.26 -1.68
CA LEU A 48 -52.76 -22.85 -2.97
C LEU A 48 -51.80 -23.23 -4.10
N PHE A 49 -52.17 -24.21 -4.92
CA PHE A 49 -51.31 -24.70 -6.00
C PHE A 49 -51.53 -23.93 -7.30
N PHE A 50 -50.45 -23.38 -7.84
CA PHE A 50 -50.43 -22.77 -9.17
C PHE A 50 -49.45 -23.59 -10.04
N PRO A 51 -49.89 -24.12 -11.20
CA PRO A 51 -49.06 -25.01 -12.02
C PRO A 51 -47.97 -24.27 -12.82
N THR A 52 -48.04 -22.94 -12.88
CA THR A 52 -47.07 -22.09 -13.60
C THR A 52 -46.75 -20.84 -12.77
N ILE A 53 -47.11 -19.65 -13.25
CA ILE A 53 -46.82 -18.36 -12.61
C ILE A 53 -48.03 -17.91 -11.81
N VAL A 54 -47.80 -17.35 -10.63
CA VAL A 54 -48.80 -16.54 -9.92
C VAL A 54 -48.77 -15.14 -10.52
N ASP A 55 -49.71 -14.83 -11.42
CA ASP A 55 -49.88 -13.46 -11.91
C ASP A 55 -50.67 -12.65 -10.87
N VAL A 56 -50.02 -11.71 -10.19
CA VAL A 56 -50.69 -10.74 -9.31
C VAL A 56 -50.73 -9.39 -10.00
N SER A 57 -51.65 -9.28 -10.97
CA SER A 57 -51.92 -8.05 -11.71
C SER A 57 -52.91 -7.16 -10.95
N GLY A 58 -52.52 -6.63 -9.79
CA GLY A 58 -53.31 -5.64 -9.05
C GLY A 58 -52.94 -4.21 -9.46
N THR A 59 -53.88 -3.41 -9.95
CA THR A 59 -53.67 -1.99 -10.34
C THR A 59 -53.34 -1.03 -9.19
N GLY A 60 -53.06 -1.54 -7.98
CA GLY A 60 -52.95 -0.75 -6.75
C GLY A 60 -51.87 -1.21 -5.77
N GLY A 61 -50.69 -1.65 -6.24
CA GLY A 61 -49.58 -2.01 -5.34
C GLY A 61 -49.83 -3.30 -4.54
N GLY A 62 -50.51 -4.27 -5.15
CA GLY A 62 -50.76 -5.57 -4.54
C GLY A 62 -49.45 -6.33 -4.35
N ASN A 63 -48.94 -6.37 -3.13
CA ASN A 63 -47.76 -7.17 -2.80
C ASN A 63 -48.14 -8.65 -2.67
N ILE A 64 -47.37 -9.54 -3.28
CA ILE A 64 -47.37 -10.96 -2.92
C ILE A 64 -46.72 -11.08 -1.53
N ARG A 65 -47.54 -11.16 -0.48
CA ARG A 65 -47.06 -11.48 0.86
C ARG A 65 -47.04 -13.00 1.04
N ILE A 66 -45.94 -13.64 0.67
CA ILE A 66 -45.66 -15.04 1.05
C ILE A 66 -45.01 -14.98 2.43
N GLY A 67 -45.69 -15.41 3.48
CA GLY A 67 -45.12 -15.40 4.82
C GLY A 67 -46.03 -16.10 5.82
N GLY A 68 -45.52 -17.15 6.46
CA GLY A 68 -46.14 -17.76 7.63
C GLY A 68 -45.89 -16.95 8.90
N THR A 69 -46.64 -17.22 9.97
CA THR A 69 -46.41 -16.68 11.32
C THR A 69 -45.24 -17.34 12.04
N ASP A 70 -44.55 -18.27 11.39
CA ASP A 70 -43.67 -19.26 11.99
C ASP A 70 -42.24 -18.98 11.51
N ALA A 71 -41.24 -19.27 12.34
CA ALA A 71 -39.85 -18.78 12.26
C ALA A 71 -39.02 -19.23 11.03
N THR A 72 -39.62 -19.80 9.99
CA THR A 72 -38.94 -20.39 8.83
C THR A 72 -38.93 -19.52 7.58
N GLY A 73 -39.54 -18.33 7.61
CA GLY A 73 -39.45 -17.35 6.50
C GLY A 73 -40.07 -17.84 5.18
N MET A 74 -39.81 -17.10 4.10
CA MET A 74 -40.17 -17.51 2.74
C MET A 74 -39.21 -18.61 2.27
N HIS A 75 -39.74 -19.81 1.97
CA HIS A 75 -38.97 -20.86 1.32
C HIS A 75 -39.12 -20.73 -0.19
N ILE A 76 -38.05 -20.33 -0.89
CA ILE A 76 -37.94 -20.38 -2.35
C ILE A 76 -36.85 -21.40 -2.63
N ASP A 77 -37.26 -22.65 -2.80
CA ASP A 77 -36.35 -23.75 -3.13
C ASP A 77 -36.01 -23.74 -4.62
N ASP A 78 -34.74 -23.92 -4.93
CA ASP A 78 -34.20 -24.19 -6.27
C ASP A 78 -34.60 -23.21 -7.38
N ASN A 79 -35.15 -22.02 -7.04
CA ASN A 79 -35.69 -21.05 -7.99
C ASN A 79 -35.12 -19.64 -7.79
N GLU A 80 -34.98 -18.92 -8.90
CA GLU A 80 -34.57 -17.51 -8.96
C GLU A 80 -35.77 -16.58 -8.65
N ILE A 81 -35.59 -15.60 -7.75
CA ILE A 81 -36.54 -14.49 -7.62
C ILE A 81 -36.24 -13.49 -8.75
N GLN A 82 -36.84 -13.72 -9.92
CA GLN A 82 -36.73 -12.80 -11.05
C GLN A 82 -37.60 -11.57 -10.82
N THR A 83 -37.02 -10.39 -10.98
CA THR A 83 -37.73 -9.10 -10.99
C THR A 83 -37.49 -8.44 -12.33
N PHE A 84 -38.52 -7.82 -12.91
CA PHE A 84 -38.40 -7.11 -14.19
C PHE A 84 -38.06 -5.63 -13.94
N SER A 85 -37.23 -5.07 -14.83
CA SER A 85 -36.75 -3.69 -14.97
C SER A 85 -36.00 -3.03 -13.79
N ASP A 86 -36.43 -3.22 -12.54
CA ASP A 86 -35.99 -2.39 -11.41
C ASP A 86 -35.15 -3.16 -10.36
N GLY A 87 -34.87 -4.44 -10.64
CA GLY A 87 -34.08 -5.30 -9.78
C GLY A 87 -34.81 -5.76 -8.51
N LEU A 88 -34.13 -6.61 -7.73
CA LEU A 88 -34.70 -7.19 -6.52
C LEU A 88 -34.55 -6.21 -5.35
N HIS A 89 -35.66 -5.63 -4.91
CA HIS A 89 -35.70 -4.76 -3.73
C HIS A 89 -35.93 -5.59 -2.45
N LEU A 90 -34.83 -6.07 -1.86
CA LEU A 90 -34.84 -6.71 -0.53
C LEU A 90 -34.76 -5.63 0.54
N GLN A 91 -35.91 -5.07 0.93
CA GLN A 91 -35.98 -4.21 2.11
C GLN A 91 -35.94 -5.08 3.36
N LEU A 92 -34.91 -4.89 4.17
CA LEU A 92 -34.71 -5.57 5.45
C LEU A 92 -35.01 -4.60 6.59
N ASP A 93 -35.68 -5.08 7.63
CA ASP A 93 -35.86 -4.31 8.85
C ASP A 93 -34.53 -4.13 9.59
N SER A 94 -34.49 -3.19 10.54
CA SER A 94 -33.29 -2.97 11.37
C SER A 94 -32.82 -4.27 12.03
N GLY A 95 -31.55 -4.64 11.78
CA GLY A 95 -30.94 -5.86 12.34
C GLY A 95 -31.17 -7.13 11.52
N GLN A 96 -31.87 -7.07 10.38
CA GLN A 96 -31.95 -8.17 9.43
C GLN A 96 -30.81 -8.09 8.40
N PHE A 97 -30.38 -9.25 7.88
CA PHE A 97 -29.28 -9.37 6.93
C PHE A 97 -29.66 -10.30 5.78
N VAL A 98 -29.14 -10.03 4.57
CA VAL A 98 -29.10 -11.04 3.50
C VAL A 98 -28.05 -12.08 3.89
N ARG A 99 -28.49 -13.29 4.25
CA ARG A 99 -27.60 -14.39 4.64
C ARG A 99 -27.50 -15.37 3.48
N THR A 100 -26.32 -15.54 2.92
CA THR A 100 -26.07 -16.54 1.87
C THR A 100 -25.27 -17.70 2.45
N TYR A 101 -25.59 -18.93 2.07
CA TYR A 101 -24.76 -20.10 2.37
C TYR A 101 -23.70 -20.25 1.26
N ASN A 102 -22.42 -20.38 1.64
CA ASN A 102 -21.23 -20.42 0.77
C ASN A 102 -20.84 -19.06 0.14
N ASN A 103 -20.58 -19.03 -1.17
CA ASN A 103 -20.07 -17.85 -1.88
C ASN A 103 -21.21 -16.90 -2.24
N THR A 104 -21.09 -15.63 -1.82
CA THR A 104 -22.01 -14.57 -2.23
C THR A 104 -21.56 -13.97 -3.55
N TYR A 105 -22.45 -13.93 -4.55
CA TYR A 105 -22.30 -13.04 -5.70
C TYR A 105 -23.16 -11.79 -5.46
N LEU A 106 -22.52 -10.65 -5.25
CA LEU A 106 -23.19 -9.35 -5.13
C LEU A 106 -22.85 -8.52 -6.36
N ALA A 107 -23.83 -8.27 -7.21
CA ALA A 107 -23.72 -7.37 -8.34
C ALA A 107 -25.05 -6.63 -8.54
N THR A 108 -24.97 -5.33 -8.85
CA THR A 108 -26.14 -4.56 -9.31
C THR A 108 -26.39 -4.79 -10.81
N ALA A 109 -27.47 -4.27 -11.38
CA ALA A 109 -27.74 -4.35 -12.82
C ALA A 109 -26.59 -3.76 -13.67
N GLY A 110 -25.81 -2.81 -13.14
CA GLY A 110 -24.61 -2.27 -13.78
C GLY A 110 -23.33 -3.10 -13.55
N GLY A 111 -23.41 -4.20 -12.80
CA GLY A 111 -22.30 -5.10 -12.49
C GLY A 111 -21.24 -4.53 -11.54
N ASN A 112 -21.55 -3.42 -10.85
CA ASN A 112 -20.68 -2.78 -9.86
C ASN A 112 -21.36 -2.82 -8.48
N VAL A 113 -20.56 -2.85 -7.41
CA VAL A 113 -21.03 -2.79 -6.02
C VAL A 113 -20.63 -1.44 -5.42
N GLY A 114 -21.63 -0.64 -5.05
CA GLY A 114 -21.44 0.59 -4.29
C GLY A 114 -21.71 0.38 -2.80
N ILE A 115 -20.80 0.80 -1.92
CA ILE A 115 -21.01 0.87 -0.47
C ILE A 115 -21.04 2.35 -0.08
N GLY A 116 -22.20 2.83 0.38
CA GLY A 116 -22.40 4.25 0.71
C GLY A 116 -22.55 5.17 -0.51
N THR A 117 -22.71 4.62 -1.72
CA THR A 117 -22.94 5.36 -2.97
C THR A 117 -23.90 4.60 -3.88
N THR A 118 -24.71 5.33 -4.65
CA THR A 118 -25.62 4.78 -5.68
C THR A 118 -25.03 4.83 -7.09
N SER A 119 -23.90 5.51 -7.27
CA SER A 119 -23.24 5.71 -8.58
C SER A 119 -21.79 5.23 -8.54
N PRO A 120 -21.53 3.92 -8.39
CA PRO A 120 -20.17 3.38 -8.31
C PRO A 120 -19.42 3.54 -9.64
N SER A 121 -18.24 4.14 -9.59
CA SER A 121 -17.34 4.36 -10.74
C SER A 121 -16.42 3.16 -11.03
N TYR A 122 -16.30 2.24 -10.09
CA TYR A 122 -15.51 1.00 -10.18
C TYR A 122 -16.34 -0.23 -9.79
N LYS A 123 -15.80 -1.43 -10.05
CA LYS A 123 -16.46 -2.71 -9.73
C LYS A 123 -16.80 -2.85 -8.25
N LEU A 124 -15.94 -2.32 -7.38
CA LEU A 124 -16.23 -2.08 -5.98
C LEU A 124 -15.89 -0.62 -5.70
N ASP A 125 -16.87 0.17 -5.27
CA ASP A 125 -16.71 1.59 -4.93
C ASP A 125 -17.26 1.83 -3.52
N VAL A 126 -16.41 2.32 -2.62
CA VAL A 126 -16.75 2.56 -1.22
C VAL A 126 -16.63 4.05 -0.94
N SER A 127 -17.77 4.72 -0.78
CA SER A 127 -17.82 6.10 -0.30
C SER A 127 -17.64 6.10 1.23
N GLY A 128 -16.41 5.89 1.68
CA GLY A 128 -16.06 5.77 3.10
C GLY A 128 -14.77 4.98 3.31
N THR A 129 -14.61 4.39 4.50
CA THR A 129 -13.46 3.54 4.83
C THR A 129 -13.83 2.05 4.76
N GLY A 130 -12.92 1.25 4.21
CA GLY A 130 -13.00 -0.21 4.25
C GLY A 130 -12.16 -0.78 5.40
N ARG A 131 -12.65 -1.81 6.09
CA ARG A 131 -11.88 -2.56 7.09
C ARG A 131 -11.62 -3.98 6.59
N PHE A 132 -10.36 -4.31 6.42
CA PHE A 132 -9.90 -5.67 6.13
C PHE A 132 -9.16 -6.19 7.37
N THR A 133 -9.61 -7.32 7.92
CA THR A 133 -8.99 -7.94 9.11
C THR A 133 -7.91 -8.97 8.77
N GLY A 134 -7.75 -9.27 7.48
CA GLY A 134 -6.68 -10.10 6.94
C GLY A 134 -5.80 -9.32 5.96
N ALA A 135 -4.82 -10.02 5.36
CA ALA A 135 -3.99 -9.43 4.32
C ALA A 135 -4.84 -8.99 3.13
N LEU A 136 -4.58 -7.78 2.63
CA LEU A 136 -5.25 -7.24 1.44
C LEU A 136 -4.35 -7.47 0.23
N THR A 137 -4.85 -8.24 -0.73
CA THR A 137 -4.19 -8.46 -2.03
C THR A 137 -4.80 -7.54 -3.08
N ILE A 138 -3.96 -6.76 -3.75
CA ILE A 138 -4.32 -5.78 -4.80
C ILE A 138 -3.50 -6.11 -6.04
N GLY A 139 -4.10 -6.83 -6.98
CA GLY A 139 -3.40 -7.35 -8.16
C GLY A 139 -2.28 -8.30 -7.74
N ALA A 140 -1.04 -8.00 -8.14
CA ALA A 140 0.14 -8.79 -7.78
C ALA A 140 0.67 -8.51 -6.35
N TYR A 141 0.17 -7.49 -5.67
CA TYR A 141 0.71 -7.05 -4.38
C TYR A 141 -0.12 -7.60 -3.21
N THR A 142 0.54 -8.08 -2.17
CA THR A 142 -0.12 -8.38 -0.88
C THR A 142 0.45 -7.46 0.20
N LEU A 143 -0.42 -6.71 0.86
CA LEU A 143 -0.03 -5.83 1.97
C LEU A 143 0.25 -6.65 3.24
N PRO A 144 1.27 -6.29 4.05
CA PRO A 144 1.47 -6.87 5.38
C PRO A 144 0.22 -6.74 6.26
N ASN A 145 -0.08 -7.77 7.04
CA ASN A 145 -1.18 -7.77 8.01
C ASN A 145 -0.80 -7.14 9.38
N THR A 146 0.42 -6.64 9.50
CA THR A 146 0.94 -5.92 10.66
C THR A 146 1.46 -4.56 10.21
N ASP A 147 1.34 -3.55 11.07
CA ASP A 147 1.87 -2.22 10.82
C ASP A 147 3.42 -2.19 10.90
N GLY A 148 4.01 -1.17 10.30
CA GLY A 148 5.45 -0.91 10.35
C GLY A 148 5.86 -0.28 11.69
N THR A 149 7.16 -0.27 11.95
CA THR A 149 7.69 0.60 13.02
C THR A 149 7.75 2.05 12.52
N SER A 150 7.59 3.03 13.42
CA SER A 150 7.76 4.45 13.07
C SER A 150 9.06 4.68 12.29
N GLY A 151 8.98 5.35 11.14
CA GLY A 151 10.11 5.57 10.22
C GLY A 151 10.35 4.45 9.19
N TYR A 152 9.49 3.43 9.14
CA TYR A 152 9.52 2.43 8.09
C TYR A 152 8.61 2.85 6.92
N VAL A 153 8.98 2.41 5.72
CA VAL A 153 8.21 2.58 4.48
C VAL A 153 7.87 1.20 3.91
N LEU A 154 6.75 1.10 3.20
CA LEU A 154 6.43 -0.10 2.43
C LEU A 154 7.32 -0.16 1.19
N LYS A 155 8.08 -1.25 1.04
CA LYS A 155 8.88 -1.55 -0.15
C LYS A 155 8.42 -2.84 -0.78
N THR A 156 8.41 -2.88 -2.12
CA THR A 156 8.20 -4.12 -2.88
C THR A 156 9.54 -4.75 -3.23
N ASP A 157 9.59 -6.09 -3.25
CA ASP A 157 10.73 -6.85 -3.76
C ASP A 157 10.72 -7.02 -5.30
N GLY A 158 9.70 -6.47 -5.99
CA GLY A 158 9.50 -6.66 -7.43
C GLY A 158 8.89 -8.02 -7.83
N ALA A 159 8.64 -8.90 -6.86
CA ALA A 159 7.99 -10.21 -7.05
C ALA A 159 6.55 -10.25 -6.49
N GLY A 160 6.00 -9.09 -6.11
CA GLY A 160 4.64 -8.96 -5.58
C GLY A 160 4.56 -8.99 -4.05
N ASN A 161 5.66 -9.24 -3.34
CA ASN A 161 5.67 -9.08 -1.89
C ASN A 161 5.93 -7.62 -1.54
N VAL A 162 5.16 -7.12 -0.55
CA VAL A 162 5.37 -5.79 0.03
C VAL A 162 5.70 -5.99 1.50
N SER A 163 6.71 -5.28 2.00
CA SER A 163 7.18 -5.40 3.38
C SER A 163 7.55 -4.03 3.96
N TRP A 164 7.40 -3.88 5.27
CA TRP A 164 7.90 -2.70 5.99
C TRP A 164 9.42 -2.78 6.08
N GLN A 165 10.10 -1.74 5.61
CA GLN A 165 11.55 -1.63 5.68
C GLN A 165 11.93 -0.24 6.17
N VAL A 166 13.08 -0.13 6.83
CA VAL A 166 13.63 1.18 7.24
C VAL A 166 13.70 2.11 6.02
N ASP A 167 13.29 3.36 6.21
CA ASP A 167 13.48 4.43 5.24
C ASP A 167 14.95 4.85 5.16
N GLY A 168 15.82 3.89 4.82
CA GLY A 168 17.17 4.16 4.38
C GLY A 168 17.07 4.61 2.94
N GLY A 169 16.94 5.92 2.71
CA GLY A 169 17.31 6.52 1.43
C GLY A 169 18.67 5.95 1.06
N ALA A 170 18.78 5.44 -0.18
CA ALA A 170 19.92 4.65 -0.65
C ALA A 170 21.21 5.08 0.03
N SER A 171 21.64 4.33 1.04
CA SER A 171 22.93 4.53 1.64
C SER A 171 23.89 4.10 0.56
N ALA A 172 24.32 5.04 -0.29
CA ALA A 172 25.36 4.77 -1.26
C ALA A 172 26.50 4.20 -0.43
N SER A 173 26.83 2.92 -0.66
CA SER A 173 27.95 2.31 0.02
C SER A 173 29.16 3.21 -0.23
N PRO A 174 29.81 3.78 0.80
CA PRO A 174 30.97 4.63 0.60
C PRO A 174 31.98 3.90 -0.29
N GLY A 175 32.57 4.60 -1.25
CA GLY A 175 33.54 4.00 -2.15
C GLY A 175 34.85 3.71 -1.43
N GLY A 176 35.55 2.63 -1.83
CA GLY A 176 36.89 2.30 -1.33
C GLY A 176 36.92 1.52 -0.01
N ALA A 177 38.14 1.27 0.49
CA ALA A 177 38.38 0.59 1.75
C ALA A 177 38.10 1.48 2.97
N ASN A 178 38.06 0.89 4.17
CA ASN A 178 37.94 1.67 5.41
C ASN A 178 39.05 2.73 5.52
N GLY A 179 38.69 3.95 5.90
CA GLY A 179 39.61 5.09 5.94
C GLY A 179 39.80 5.81 4.60
N ALA A 180 39.27 5.30 3.48
CA ALA A 180 39.33 6.01 2.21
C ALA A 180 38.50 7.32 2.25
N VAL A 181 39.14 8.44 1.91
CA VAL A 181 38.44 9.73 1.79
C VAL A 181 37.49 9.69 0.61
N GLN A 182 36.24 10.11 0.83
CA GLN A 182 35.19 10.10 -0.17
C GLN A 182 35.30 11.30 -1.12
N PHE A 183 35.12 11.07 -2.42
CA PHE A 183 35.12 12.10 -3.46
C PHE A 183 34.08 11.81 -4.54
N ASN A 184 33.84 12.77 -5.43
CA ASN A 184 32.99 12.58 -6.59
C ASN A 184 33.74 11.80 -7.69
N ASN A 185 33.29 10.59 -7.96
CA ASN A 185 33.78 9.73 -9.03
C ASN A 185 32.72 9.64 -10.13
N SER A 186 32.75 10.59 -11.07
CA SER A 186 31.83 10.67 -12.21
C SER A 186 30.35 10.66 -11.82
N GLY A 187 29.99 11.39 -10.76
CA GLY A 187 28.61 11.53 -10.26
C GLY A 187 28.22 10.55 -9.15
N SER A 188 29.11 9.64 -8.77
CA SER A 188 28.94 8.73 -7.63
C SER A 188 29.91 9.05 -6.49
N PHE A 189 29.66 8.54 -5.28
CA PHE A 189 30.69 8.49 -4.25
C PHE A 189 31.77 7.48 -4.64
N GLY A 190 33.01 7.93 -4.73
CA GLY A 190 34.20 7.08 -4.85
C GLY A 190 35.11 7.25 -3.63
N GLY A 191 36.00 6.29 -3.42
CA GLY A 191 37.08 6.39 -2.46
C GLY A 191 38.38 5.88 -3.06
N SER A 192 39.49 6.40 -2.56
CA SER A 192 40.83 6.09 -3.07
C SER A 192 41.71 5.65 -1.93
N ASN A 193 42.45 4.55 -2.13
CA ASN A 193 43.46 4.11 -1.17
C ASN A 193 44.64 5.09 -1.10
N ASN A 194 44.81 5.96 -2.11
CA ASN A 194 45.85 6.99 -2.11
C ASN A 194 45.52 8.18 -1.20
N LEU A 195 44.27 8.35 -0.76
CA LEU A 195 43.86 9.39 0.17
C LEU A 195 43.24 8.72 1.40
N HIS A 196 44.06 8.51 2.43
CA HIS A 196 43.68 7.75 3.61
C HIS A 196 43.56 8.63 4.85
N TRP A 197 42.39 8.61 5.48
CA TRP A 197 42.15 9.22 6.77
C TRP A 197 42.27 8.18 7.89
N ASP A 198 43.33 8.30 8.69
CA ASP A 198 43.49 7.55 9.93
C ASP A 198 42.64 8.21 11.02
N ASN A 199 41.43 7.69 11.23
CA ASN A 199 40.49 8.24 12.20
C ASN A 199 40.96 8.07 13.65
N THR A 200 41.79 7.06 13.94
CA THR A 200 42.29 6.80 15.30
C THR A 200 43.28 7.88 15.73
N ASN A 201 44.16 8.29 14.83
CA ASN A 201 45.21 9.27 15.15
C ASN A 201 44.95 10.66 14.55
N SER A 202 43.85 10.84 13.82
CA SER A 202 43.47 12.09 13.12
C SER A 202 44.56 12.58 12.16
N ARG A 203 45.01 11.69 11.25
CA ARG A 203 46.10 11.95 10.29
C ARG A 203 45.65 11.68 8.86
N LEU A 204 46.14 12.48 7.91
CA LEU A 204 45.94 12.27 6.47
C LEU A 204 47.20 11.64 5.86
N GLY A 205 47.05 10.46 5.27
CA GLY A 205 48.04 9.82 4.42
C GLY A 205 47.76 10.06 2.93
N ILE A 206 48.79 10.42 2.17
CA ILE A 206 48.77 10.45 0.71
C ILE A 206 49.75 9.39 0.21
N GLY A 207 49.24 8.35 -0.46
CA GLY A 207 50.02 7.18 -0.88
C GLY A 207 50.31 6.15 0.20
N THR A 208 50.00 6.45 1.48
CA THR A 208 50.17 5.54 2.62
C THR A 208 48.88 5.42 3.45
N THR A 209 48.60 4.22 3.96
CA THR A 209 47.50 3.96 4.90
C THR A 209 47.94 3.98 6.37
N GLY A 210 49.24 4.14 6.63
CA GLY A 210 49.80 4.21 7.98
C GLY A 210 50.55 5.52 8.20
N PRO A 211 49.89 6.69 8.07
CA PRO A 211 50.56 7.97 8.23
C PRO A 211 51.21 8.06 9.61
N THR A 212 52.46 8.51 9.69
CA THR A 212 53.18 8.66 10.96
C THR A 212 53.08 10.08 11.53
N GLU A 213 52.77 11.06 10.67
CA GLU A 213 52.58 12.47 11.01
C GLU A 213 51.18 12.97 10.58
N LYS A 214 50.79 14.18 11.01
CA LYS A 214 49.46 14.75 10.66
C LYS A 214 49.15 14.74 9.17
N LEU A 215 50.18 14.99 8.36
CA LEU A 215 50.16 14.79 6.91
C LEU A 215 51.40 13.97 6.56
N ASP A 216 51.20 12.76 6.08
CA ASP A 216 52.27 11.88 5.61
C ASP A 216 52.08 11.66 4.11
N VAL A 217 53.10 11.95 3.30
CA VAL A 217 53.05 11.81 1.85
C VAL A 217 54.15 10.86 1.42
N GLU A 218 53.76 9.68 0.98
CA GLU A 218 54.66 8.73 0.35
C GLU A 218 54.84 9.11 -1.13
N GLY A 219 55.78 10.02 -1.38
CA GLY A 219 56.09 10.51 -2.73
C GLY A 219 56.60 11.95 -2.76
N ASN A 220 56.73 12.49 -3.96
CA ASN A 220 57.17 13.87 -4.16
C ASN A 220 56.00 14.84 -3.95
N ILE A 221 56.27 15.98 -3.31
CA ILE A 221 55.32 17.09 -3.17
C ILE A 221 55.81 18.26 -4.03
N GLU A 222 55.03 18.66 -5.02
CA GLU A 222 55.27 19.91 -5.78
C GLU A 222 54.64 21.12 -5.06
N MET A 223 55.37 22.22 -4.97
CA MET A 223 55.06 23.36 -4.11
C MET A 223 55.31 24.68 -4.85
N ASN A 224 54.27 25.26 -5.46
CA ASN A 224 54.42 26.39 -6.40
C ASN A 224 54.63 27.78 -5.77
N SER A 225 54.39 27.98 -4.47
CA SER A 225 54.60 29.28 -3.79
C SER A 225 54.65 29.13 -2.26
N ASN A 226 55.71 28.51 -1.73
CA ASN A 226 55.68 28.00 -0.36
C ASN A 226 56.49 28.79 0.67
N ARG A 227 55.95 28.87 1.89
CA ARG A 227 56.67 29.12 3.14
C ARG A 227 56.51 27.89 4.04
N ILE A 228 57.55 27.05 4.16
CA ILE A 228 57.58 25.98 5.16
C ILE A 228 58.03 26.60 6.48
N LYS A 229 57.09 26.77 7.42
CA LYS A 229 57.41 27.24 8.78
C LYS A 229 57.70 26.01 9.64
N ASN A 230 58.97 25.83 10.01
CA ASN A 230 59.51 24.76 10.86
C ASN A 230 59.77 23.42 10.15
N VAL A 231 60.87 23.34 9.42
CA VAL A 231 61.53 22.05 9.13
C VAL A 231 62.26 21.64 10.40
N ALA A 232 61.78 20.61 11.09
CA ALA A 232 62.54 20.02 12.20
C ALA A 232 63.79 19.32 11.64
N THR A 233 64.94 19.50 12.29
CA THR A 233 66.17 18.78 11.94
C THR A 233 65.97 17.28 12.17
N PRO A 234 66.29 16.40 11.21
CA PRO A 234 66.13 14.96 11.34
C PRO A 234 66.98 14.43 12.49
N THR A 235 66.39 13.61 13.37
CA THR A 235 67.04 13.07 14.58
C THR A 235 67.88 11.81 14.32
N THR A 236 67.89 11.29 13.10
CA THR A 236 68.70 10.11 12.72
C THR A 236 69.25 10.24 11.30
N GLY A 237 70.52 10.61 11.17
CA GLY A 237 71.45 10.26 10.08
C GLY A 237 71.12 10.55 8.60
N ALA A 238 69.88 10.84 8.24
CA ALA A 238 69.46 11.20 6.90
C ALA A 238 69.55 12.71 6.77
N SER A 239 70.45 13.17 5.91
CA SER A 239 70.58 14.59 5.56
C SER A 239 69.29 15.10 4.92
N ALA A 240 68.40 15.71 5.72
CA ALA A 240 67.15 16.31 5.23
C ALA A 240 67.38 17.58 4.37
N VAL A 241 68.63 17.94 4.09
CA VAL A 241 68.98 19.05 3.17
C VAL A 241 70.27 18.71 2.40
N GLY A 242 70.43 17.44 2.00
CA GLY A 242 71.69 16.95 1.40
C GLY A 242 71.81 17.11 -0.12
N ASP A 243 70.71 17.20 -0.86
CA ASP A 243 70.76 17.22 -2.34
C ASP A 243 69.64 18.07 -3.00
N ALA A 244 68.84 18.78 -2.19
CA ALA A 244 67.79 19.70 -2.67
C ALA A 244 68.19 21.18 -2.62
N VAL A 245 69.50 21.48 -2.51
CA VAL A 245 70.06 22.78 -2.93
C VAL A 245 70.91 22.53 -4.18
N SER A 246 70.33 21.87 -5.18
CA SER A 246 70.86 21.94 -6.53
C SER A 246 70.12 23.04 -7.28
N THR A 247 70.81 24.17 -7.45
CA THR A 247 70.46 25.29 -8.35
C THR A 247 69.31 26.23 -7.95
N THR A 248 69.38 26.83 -6.76
CA THR A 248 68.90 28.21 -6.66
C THR A 248 69.90 29.09 -7.41
N TYR A 249 69.55 29.55 -8.62
CA TYR A 249 70.15 30.74 -9.22
C TYR A 249 69.89 31.92 -8.27
N MET A 250 70.69 32.04 -7.21
CA MET A 250 70.76 33.24 -6.39
C MET A 250 71.53 34.28 -7.20
N ASN A 251 70.81 35.09 -7.97
CA ASN A 251 71.37 36.24 -8.68
C ASN A 251 71.73 37.37 -7.69
N GLY A 252 72.66 37.09 -6.76
CA GLY A 252 73.03 38.03 -5.70
C GLY A 252 74.10 37.46 -4.76
N LYS A 253 75.37 37.69 -5.13
CA LYS A 253 76.59 37.76 -4.29
C LYS A 253 76.55 37.03 -2.93
N ILE A 254 77.20 35.87 -2.86
CA ILE A 254 77.70 35.33 -1.59
C ILE A 254 79.02 36.02 -1.26
N LYS A 255 79.07 36.81 -0.18
CA LYS A 255 80.33 37.18 0.49
C LYS A 255 80.57 36.16 1.61
N SER A 256 81.61 35.35 1.47
CA SER A 256 82.13 34.52 2.55
C SER A 256 83.09 35.35 3.40
N GLU A 257 82.74 35.64 4.65
CA GLU A 257 83.72 36.07 5.66
C GLU A 257 84.06 34.86 6.53
N ALA A 258 85.28 34.34 6.38
CA ALA A 258 85.84 33.35 7.28
C ALA A 258 86.50 34.05 8.46
N THR A 259 85.96 33.86 9.67
CA THR A 259 86.63 34.23 10.93
C THR A 259 87.18 32.97 11.60
N SER A 260 88.50 32.80 11.64
CA SER A 260 89.15 31.93 12.62
C SER A 260 90.62 32.33 12.83
N GLY A 261 90.97 32.65 14.08
CA GLY A 261 92.33 33.01 14.47
C GLY A 261 92.47 33.31 15.97
N TRP A 262 92.01 32.40 16.83
CA TRP A 262 92.29 32.44 18.27
C TRP A 262 93.76 32.12 18.53
N LYS A 263 94.52 33.04 19.15
CA LYS A 263 95.86 32.76 19.69
C LYS A 263 95.77 32.58 21.21
N ILE A 264 96.19 31.40 21.66
CA ILE A 264 96.28 30.95 23.04
C ILE A 264 97.43 31.68 23.75
N TYR A 265 97.14 32.36 24.86
CA TYR A 265 98.12 32.94 25.77
C TYR A 265 98.64 31.84 26.73
N ARG A 266 99.96 31.65 26.85
CA ARG A 266 100.58 30.81 27.90
C ARG A 266 101.24 31.71 28.95
N PRO A 267 101.08 31.47 30.26
CA PRO A 267 101.76 32.26 31.29
C PRO A 267 103.04 31.57 31.82
N TYR A 268 104.05 32.39 32.15
CA TYR A 268 104.74 32.50 33.47
C TYR A 268 106.28 32.72 33.39
N HIS A 269 106.69 33.95 33.75
CA HIS A 269 107.76 34.44 34.66
C HIS A 269 108.89 33.50 35.15
N PRO A 270 110.11 34.01 35.48
CA PRO A 270 110.37 35.13 36.41
C PRO A 270 110.57 36.51 35.77
#